data_AF-A0A8J5GFE3-F1
#
_entry.id   AF-A0A8J5GFE3-F1
#
_cell.length_a   1.000
_cell.length_b   1.000
_cell.length_c   1.000
_cell.angle_alpha   90.00
_cell.angle_beta   90.00
_cell.angle_gamma   90.00
#
_symmetry.space_group_name_H-M   'P 1'
#
loop_
_entity.id
_entity.type
_entity.pdbx_description
1 polymer ?
#
loop_
_entity_poly.entity_id
_entity_poly.type
_entity_poly.pdbx_seq_one_letter_code
_entity_poly.pdbx_strand_id
1 'polypeptide(L)'
;MATLSGAKTGRSPRDKCVIKDETTANELWWGKGSPNIEMDEHTFLVNRERAVDYLNSLDKVFVNDQFLNWDPEHRIKVQIVSARAYHSLFMHNMCIRPTPEELEDFSTPDFTIYNAGQFPCNRYTHYMTTSTSIDLNLDRKEMVILGTQYAGEMKKGLFGVMHYLMPKRNILSLHSSNNMGKDGDVALFFGLSGRAIREA
;
A
#
# COMPACT_ATOMS: atom_id res chain seq x y z
N MET A 1 18.35 8.83 -9.30
CA MET A 1 17.45 9.99 -9.17
C MET A 1 17.24 10.28 -7.68
N ALA A 2 17.63 11.47 -7.21
CA ALA A 2 17.32 11.94 -5.85
C ALA A 2 16.01 12.74 -5.87
N THR A 3 15.15 12.59 -4.87
CA THR A 3 13.84 13.28 -4.80
C THR A 3 13.50 13.69 -3.36
N LEU A 4 12.53 14.59 -3.21
CA LEU A 4 11.97 15.01 -1.92
C LEU A 4 10.52 14.55 -1.80
N SER A 5 10.15 14.05 -0.61
CA SER A 5 8.80 13.64 -0.24
C SER A 5 7.95 14.77 0.39
N GLY A 6 8.44 16.01 0.31
CA GLY A 6 7.76 17.18 0.87
C GLY A 6 7.73 17.16 2.40
N ALA A 7 6.62 17.62 2.98
CA ALA A 7 6.48 17.78 4.43
C ALA A 7 6.60 16.48 5.24
N LYS A 8 6.22 15.34 4.64
CA LYS A 8 6.28 14.03 5.30
C LYS A 8 7.52 13.28 4.83
N THR A 9 8.48 13.07 5.74
CA THR A 9 9.75 12.35 5.48
C THR A 9 9.74 10.91 5.98
N GLY A 10 8.63 10.48 6.57
CA GLY A 10 8.39 9.14 7.10
C GLY A 10 6.91 8.80 7.08
N ARG A 11 6.58 7.63 7.65
CA ARG A 11 5.20 7.17 7.75
C ARG A 11 4.36 8.07 8.65
N SER A 12 3.06 8.05 8.43
CA SER A 12 2.04 8.69 9.26
C SER A 12 1.08 7.64 9.86
N PRO A 13 1.50 6.83 10.85
CA PRO A 13 0.68 5.73 11.37
C PRO A 13 -0.67 6.16 11.95
N ARG A 14 -0.77 7.38 12.45
CA ARG A 14 -2.03 7.95 13.00
C ARG A 14 -3.02 8.41 11.93
N ASP A 15 -2.56 8.53 10.69
CA ASP A 15 -3.37 8.93 9.54
C ASP A 15 -3.76 7.71 8.67
N LYS A 16 -3.38 6.48 9.08
CA LYS A 16 -3.72 5.25 8.38
C LYS A 16 -5.03 4.67 8.93
N CYS A 17 -6.06 4.62 8.10
CA CYS A 17 -7.34 4.05 8.45
C CYS A 17 -7.66 2.80 7.61
N VAL A 18 -8.48 1.91 8.16
CA VAL A 18 -8.99 0.73 7.48
C VAL A 18 -10.50 0.73 7.65
N ILE A 19 -11.22 0.42 6.57
CA ILE A 19 -12.68 0.38 6.60
C ILE A 19 -13.09 -0.77 7.52
N LYS A 20 -14.06 -0.49 8.38
CA LYS A 20 -14.66 -1.48 9.28
C LYS A 20 -16.07 -1.80 8.81
N ASP A 21 -16.14 -2.79 7.94
CA ASP A 21 -17.36 -3.44 7.45
C ASP A 21 -17.65 -4.74 8.24
N GLU A 22 -18.69 -5.47 7.85
CA GLU A 22 -19.09 -6.73 8.51
C GLU A 22 -17.99 -7.80 8.51
N THR A 23 -17.17 -7.84 7.46
CA THR A 23 -16.09 -8.84 7.32
C THR A 23 -14.90 -8.44 8.18
N THR A 24 -14.38 -7.25 7.96
CA THR A 24 -13.19 -6.71 8.62
C THR A 24 -13.40 -6.44 10.11
N ALA A 25 -14.64 -6.19 10.56
CA ALA A 25 -14.97 -6.09 11.99
C ALA A 25 -14.58 -7.35 12.77
N ASN A 26 -14.72 -8.53 12.14
CA ASN A 26 -14.44 -9.82 12.76
C ASN A 26 -13.03 -10.33 12.48
N GLU A 27 -12.43 -9.93 11.36
CA GLU A 27 -11.16 -10.49 10.91
C GLU A 27 -9.93 -9.66 11.28
N LEU A 28 -10.09 -8.35 11.47
CA LEU A 28 -8.99 -7.46 11.80
C LEU A 28 -8.85 -7.26 13.30
N TRP A 29 -7.60 -7.06 13.74
CA TRP A 29 -7.33 -6.66 15.10
C TRP A 29 -7.72 -5.19 15.28
N TRP A 30 -8.65 -4.92 16.19
CA TRP A 30 -9.12 -3.58 16.56
C TRP A 30 -8.80 -3.24 18.02
N GLY A 31 -8.85 -1.94 18.35
CA GLY A 31 -8.73 -1.47 19.74
C GLY A 31 -7.29 -1.26 20.22
N LYS A 32 -7.10 -1.31 21.55
CA LYS A 32 -5.84 -0.91 22.19
C LYS A 32 -4.66 -1.77 21.72
N GLY A 33 -3.61 -1.11 21.23
CA GLY A 33 -2.39 -1.76 20.73
C GLY A 33 -2.44 -2.12 19.25
N SER A 34 -3.62 -2.13 18.64
CA SER A 34 -3.75 -2.34 17.20
C SER A 34 -3.20 -1.13 16.42
N PRO A 35 -2.50 -1.36 15.29
CA PRO A 35 -2.16 -0.30 14.36
C PRO A 35 -3.33 0.13 13.47
N ASN A 36 -4.48 -0.56 13.51
CA ASN A 36 -5.63 -0.29 12.67
C ASN A 36 -6.55 0.75 13.35
N ILE A 37 -6.83 1.83 12.63
CA ILE A 37 -7.81 2.84 12.99
C ILE A 37 -9.03 2.63 12.10
N GLU A 38 -10.22 2.56 12.69
CA GLU A 38 -11.46 2.31 11.95
C GLU A 38 -11.91 3.55 11.15
N MET A 39 -12.59 3.29 10.04
CA MET A 39 -13.22 4.27 9.18
C MET A 39 -14.50 3.65 8.58
N ASP A 40 -15.51 4.48 8.30
CA ASP A 40 -16.70 4.05 7.57
C ASP A 40 -16.51 4.12 6.05
N GLU A 41 -17.32 3.36 5.30
CA GLU A 41 -17.22 3.34 3.84
C GLU A 41 -17.54 4.71 3.21
N HIS A 42 -18.48 5.47 3.78
CA HIS A 42 -18.84 6.78 3.25
C HIS A 42 -17.65 7.75 3.23
N THR A 43 -16.91 7.84 4.34
CA THR A 43 -15.70 8.65 4.48
C THR A 43 -14.62 8.22 3.49
N PHE A 44 -14.45 6.90 3.32
CA PHE A 44 -13.53 6.37 2.32
C PHE A 44 -13.90 6.83 0.91
N LEU A 45 -15.18 6.73 0.54
CA LEU A 45 -15.66 7.16 -0.77
C LEU A 45 -15.44 8.65 -1.00
N VAL A 46 -15.66 9.51 0.02
CA VAL A 46 -15.35 10.94 -0.05
C VAL A 46 -13.87 11.18 -0.36
N ASN A 47 -12.96 10.52 0.35
CA ASN A 47 -11.52 10.66 0.11
C ASN A 47 -11.10 10.05 -1.24
N ARG A 48 -11.73 8.93 -1.65
CA ARG A 48 -11.51 8.28 -2.94
C ARG A 48 -11.91 9.19 -4.09
N GLU A 49 -13.12 9.75 -4.07
CA GLU A 49 -13.58 10.72 -5.07
C GLU A 49 -12.62 11.91 -5.14
N ARG A 50 -12.25 12.46 -3.98
CA ARG A 50 -11.28 13.57 -3.90
C ARG A 50 -9.93 13.23 -4.53
N ALA A 51 -9.43 12.00 -4.34
CA ALA A 51 -8.19 11.54 -4.95
C ALA A 51 -8.33 11.36 -6.46
N VAL A 52 -9.44 10.76 -6.92
CA VAL A 52 -9.73 10.55 -8.34
C VAL A 52 -9.91 11.88 -9.07
N ASP A 53 -10.67 12.82 -8.51
CA ASP A 53 -10.86 14.17 -9.06
C ASP A 53 -9.53 14.90 -9.21
N TYR A 54 -8.68 14.84 -8.18
CA TYR A 54 -7.34 15.42 -8.26
C TYR A 54 -6.51 14.78 -9.37
N LEU A 55 -6.47 13.45 -9.43
CA LEU A 55 -5.71 12.74 -10.47
C LEU A 55 -6.22 13.07 -11.88
N ASN A 56 -7.54 13.15 -12.08
CA ASN A 56 -8.16 13.52 -13.35
C ASN A 56 -7.93 15.00 -13.72
N SER A 57 -7.65 15.86 -12.74
CA SER A 57 -7.32 17.27 -12.99
C SER A 57 -5.88 17.51 -13.46
N LEU A 58 -5.02 16.48 -13.43
CA LEU A 58 -3.63 16.59 -13.85
C LEU A 58 -3.49 16.38 -15.35
N ASP A 59 -2.55 17.11 -15.97
CA ASP A 59 -2.20 16.91 -17.39
C ASP A 59 -1.70 15.49 -17.67
N LYS A 60 -1.09 14.84 -16.66
CA LYS A 60 -0.51 13.51 -16.74
C LYS A 60 -0.67 12.77 -15.42
N VAL A 61 -1.01 11.49 -15.52
CA VAL A 61 -0.96 10.50 -14.44
C VAL A 61 -0.02 9.37 -14.82
N PHE A 62 0.57 8.72 -13.83
CA PHE A 62 1.44 7.57 -14.04
C PHE A 62 0.77 6.32 -13.49
N VAL A 63 0.55 5.34 -14.35
CA VAL A 63 -0.03 4.05 -14.01
C VAL A 63 1.03 2.98 -14.19
N ASN A 64 1.22 2.11 -13.20
CA ASN A 64 1.99 0.89 -13.38
C ASN A 64 1.30 -0.32 -12.75
N ASP A 65 1.23 -1.37 -13.57
CA ASP A 65 0.72 -2.69 -13.23
C ASP A 65 1.88 -3.56 -12.78
N GLN A 66 1.76 -4.17 -11.61
CA GLN A 66 2.83 -4.92 -10.95
C GLN A 66 2.28 -6.17 -10.24
N PHE A 67 3.17 -7.10 -9.87
CA PHE A 67 2.82 -8.23 -9.01
C PHE A 67 3.38 -8.06 -7.59
N LEU A 68 2.66 -8.62 -6.63
CA LEU A 68 3.17 -8.98 -5.31
C LEU A 68 3.25 -10.50 -5.19
N ASN A 69 4.19 -10.97 -4.38
CA ASN A 69 4.52 -12.40 -4.19
C ASN A 69 5.18 -13.04 -5.41
N TRP A 70 6.32 -13.71 -5.20
CA TRP A 70 7.07 -14.35 -6.28
C TRP A 70 6.44 -15.67 -6.73
N ASP A 71 5.68 -16.33 -5.84
CA ASP A 71 4.97 -17.56 -6.15
C ASP A 71 3.78 -17.30 -7.09
N PRO A 72 3.80 -17.83 -8.33
CA PRO A 72 2.74 -17.61 -9.33
C PRO A 72 1.33 -17.96 -8.86
N GLU A 73 1.17 -19.00 -8.02
CA GLU A 73 -0.16 -19.42 -7.52
C GLU A 73 -0.74 -18.44 -6.49
N HIS A 74 0.13 -17.61 -5.92
CA HIS A 74 -0.22 -16.67 -4.85
C HIS A 74 0.10 -15.22 -5.20
N ARG A 75 0.35 -14.93 -6.47
CA ARG A 75 0.52 -13.57 -6.99
C ARG A 75 -0.74 -12.74 -6.71
N ILE A 76 -0.51 -11.47 -6.44
CA ILE A 76 -1.56 -10.45 -6.37
C ILE A 76 -1.22 -9.39 -7.41
N LYS A 77 -2.14 -9.13 -8.34
CA LYS A 77 -2.04 -8.07 -9.33
C LYS A 77 -2.34 -6.74 -8.67
N VAL A 78 -1.41 -5.80 -8.74
CA VAL A 78 -1.58 -4.47 -8.18
C VAL A 78 -1.42 -3.40 -9.24
N GLN A 79 -2.37 -2.47 -9.28
CA GLN A 79 -2.28 -1.29 -10.12
C GLN A 79 -2.02 -0.08 -9.23
N ILE A 80 -0.99 0.71 -9.55
CA ILE A 80 -0.70 1.95 -8.83
C ILE A 80 -0.90 3.12 -9.78
N VAL A 81 -1.86 3.98 -9.44
CA VAL A 81 -2.11 5.25 -10.11
C VAL A 81 -1.50 6.36 -9.26
N SER A 82 -0.62 7.16 -9.83
CA SER A 82 0.12 8.18 -9.07
C SER A 82 0.27 9.50 -9.80
N ALA A 83 0.22 10.59 -9.03
CA ALA A 83 0.41 11.96 -9.53
C ALA A 83 1.87 12.28 -9.90
N ARG A 84 2.86 11.61 -9.28
CA ARG A 84 4.28 11.92 -9.47
C ARG A 84 5.04 10.74 -10.07
N ALA A 85 5.85 11.02 -11.10
CA ALA A 85 6.67 10.01 -11.80
C ALA A 85 7.54 9.18 -10.85
N TYR A 86 8.14 9.79 -9.82
CA TYR A 86 9.00 9.04 -8.88
C TYR A 86 8.23 8.05 -8.00
N HIS A 87 6.94 8.27 -7.74
CA HIS A 87 6.11 7.31 -7.02
C HIS A 87 5.91 6.06 -7.87
N SER A 88 5.60 6.23 -9.16
CA SER A 88 5.53 5.13 -10.11
C SER A 88 6.88 4.40 -10.21
N LEU A 89 7.99 5.11 -10.38
CA LEU A 89 9.33 4.49 -10.40
C LEU A 89 9.68 3.76 -9.10
N PHE A 90 9.30 4.33 -7.95
CA PHE A 90 9.52 3.68 -6.66
C PHE A 90 8.78 2.34 -6.58
N MET A 91 7.53 2.28 -7.03
CA MET A 91 6.76 1.03 -7.05
C MET A 91 7.26 0.05 -8.10
N HIS A 92 7.71 0.53 -9.26
CA HIS A 92 8.38 -0.29 -10.27
C HIS A 92 9.64 -0.99 -9.73
N ASN A 93 10.35 -0.36 -8.80
CA ASN A 93 11.53 -0.96 -8.15
C ASN A 93 11.18 -1.87 -6.96
N MET A 94 10.02 -1.67 -6.33
CA MET A 94 9.64 -2.36 -5.09
C MET A 94 8.74 -3.57 -5.29
N CYS A 95 7.95 -3.57 -6.35
CA CYS A 95 7.12 -4.70 -6.74
C CYS A 95 7.83 -5.58 -7.78
N ILE A 96 7.18 -6.70 -8.10
CA ILE A 96 7.65 -7.61 -9.14
C ILE A 96 7.11 -7.10 -10.47
N ARG A 97 8.02 -6.95 -11.43
CA ARG A 97 7.69 -6.41 -12.75
C ARG A 97 7.12 -7.52 -13.62
N PRO A 98 5.92 -7.32 -14.20
CA PRO A 98 5.40 -8.25 -15.20
C PRO A 98 6.28 -8.24 -16.45
N THR A 99 6.33 -9.35 -17.19
CA THR A 99 6.87 -9.37 -18.55
C THR A 99 5.93 -8.64 -19.52
N PRO A 100 6.37 -8.28 -20.74
CA PRO A 100 5.48 -7.70 -21.75
C PRO A 100 4.23 -8.55 -22.02
N GLU A 101 4.38 -9.87 -22.08
CA GLU A 101 3.26 -10.80 -22.29
C GLU A 101 2.32 -10.83 -21.08
N GLU A 102 2.86 -10.85 -19.86
CA GLU A 102 2.05 -10.76 -18.63
C GLU A 102 1.32 -9.41 -18.51
N LEU A 103 1.83 -8.33 -19.12
CA LEU A 103 1.14 -7.04 -19.19
C LEU A 103 -0.04 -7.07 -20.16
N GLU A 104 0.10 -7.72 -21.31
CA GLU A 104 -0.99 -7.90 -22.27
C GLU A 104 -2.17 -8.65 -21.64
N ASP A 105 -1.87 -9.64 -20.79
CA ASP A 105 -2.85 -10.46 -20.06
C ASP A 105 -3.20 -9.95 -18.65
N PHE A 106 -2.66 -8.80 -18.23
CA PHE A 106 -2.75 -8.32 -16.84
C PHE A 106 -4.20 -8.15 -16.35
N SER A 107 -5.14 -7.87 -17.28
CA SER A 107 -6.58 -7.78 -17.02
C SER A 107 -6.91 -6.92 -15.78
N THR A 108 -7.96 -7.26 -15.03
CA THR A 108 -8.38 -6.49 -13.84
C THR A 108 -7.40 -6.68 -12.68
N PRO A 109 -6.89 -5.60 -12.06
CA PRO A 109 -6.02 -5.72 -10.88
C PRO A 109 -6.79 -6.31 -9.70
N ASP A 110 -6.10 -7.08 -8.87
CA ASP A 110 -6.65 -7.57 -7.61
C ASP A 110 -6.69 -6.47 -6.56
N PHE A 111 -5.85 -5.44 -6.67
CA PHE A 111 -5.79 -4.34 -5.73
C PHE A 111 -5.30 -3.05 -6.40
N THR A 112 -5.92 -1.91 -6.09
CA THR A 112 -5.58 -0.62 -6.72
C THR A 112 -5.16 0.42 -5.69
N ILE A 113 -4.09 1.17 -5.97
CA ILE A 113 -3.67 2.33 -5.18
C ILE A 113 -3.92 3.61 -5.97
N TYR A 114 -4.66 4.54 -5.37
CA TYR A 114 -4.79 5.92 -5.82
C TYR A 114 -3.88 6.82 -4.99
N ASN A 115 -2.68 7.08 -5.50
CA ASN A 115 -1.73 7.98 -4.86
C ASN A 115 -1.88 9.41 -5.37
N ALA A 116 -2.81 10.12 -4.72
CA ALA A 116 -3.05 11.55 -4.83
C ALA A 116 -2.30 12.33 -3.73
N GLY A 117 -1.16 11.82 -3.25
CA GLY A 117 -0.47 12.31 -2.05
C GLY A 117 -0.01 13.78 -2.09
N GLN A 118 0.00 14.42 -3.26
CA GLN A 118 0.23 15.86 -3.40
C GLN A 118 -0.98 16.70 -2.97
N PHE A 119 -2.18 16.14 -2.99
CA PHE A 119 -3.42 16.80 -2.65
C PHE A 119 -3.85 16.45 -1.22
N PRO A 120 -4.16 17.44 -0.37
CA PRO A 120 -4.51 17.18 1.03
C PRO A 120 -5.91 16.58 1.15
N CYS A 121 -6.13 15.72 2.15
CA CYS A 121 -7.49 15.36 2.58
C CYS A 121 -8.15 16.56 3.29
N ASN A 122 -9.48 16.53 3.37
CA ASN A 122 -10.22 17.53 4.12
C ASN A 122 -10.23 17.16 5.61
N ARG A 123 -9.56 17.95 6.44
CA ARG A 123 -9.46 17.75 7.91
C ARG A 123 -10.81 17.78 8.64
N TYR A 124 -11.85 18.28 7.99
CA TYR A 124 -13.20 18.35 8.55
C TYR A 124 -14.08 17.15 8.14
N THR A 125 -13.57 16.26 7.28
CA THR A 125 -14.23 14.97 7.03
C THR A 125 -14.15 14.11 8.28
N HIS A 126 -15.18 13.30 8.54
CA HIS A 126 -15.20 12.34 9.64
C HIS A 126 -13.93 11.45 9.64
N TYR A 127 -13.48 11.01 10.82
CA TYR A 127 -12.22 10.28 11.05
C TYR A 127 -10.91 11.02 10.73
N MET A 128 -10.93 12.16 10.02
CA MET A 128 -9.70 12.90 9.69
C MET A 128 -9.24 13.76 10.85
N THR A 129 -7.96 13.65 11.19
CA THR A 129 -7.34 14.47 12.25
C THR A 129 -6.26 15.41 11.72
N THR A 130 -5.81 15.19 10.48
CA THR A 130 -4.81 16.02 9.80
C THR A 130 -5.21 16.23 8.33
N SER A 131 -4.34 16.88 7.55
CA SER A 131 -4.49 16.98 6.09
C SER A 131 -3.92 15.77 5.34
N THR A 132 -3.51 14.72 6.05
CA THR A 132 -2.97 13.46 5.52
C THR A 132 -4.00 12.34 5.75
N SER A 133 -4.19 11.47 4.75
CA SER A 133 -5.01 10.26 4.87
C SER A 133 -4.37 9.10 4.11
N ILE A 134 -4.37 7.92 4.72
CA ILE A 134 -3.95 6.67 4.10
C ILE A 134 -5.04 5.64 4.37
N ASP A 135 -5.99 5.52 3.45
CA ASP A 135 -7.21 4.76 3.67
C ASP A 135 -7.17 3.44 2.92
N LEU A 136 -7.54 2.36 3.60
CA LEU A 136 -7.50 1.00 3.06
C LEU A 136 -8.88 0.35 3.11
N ASN A 137 -9.45 0.05 1.95
CA ASN A 137 -10.70 -0.69 1.82
C ASN A 137 -10.42 -2.09 1.25
N LEU A 138 -10.56 -3.11 2.09
CA LEU A 138 -10.23 -4.49 1.73
C LEU A 138 -11.32 -5.16 0.88
N ASP A 139 -12.59 -4.78 1.05
CA ASP A 139 -13.71 -5.28 0.25
C ASP A 139 -13.64 -4.74 -1.18
N ARG A 140 -13.43 -3.42 -1.31
CA ARG A 140 -13.22 -2.76 -2.61
C ARG A 140 -11.86 -3.04 -3.23
N LYS A 141 -10.93 -3.58 -2.43
CA LYS A 141 -9.53 -3.83 -2.81
C LYS A 141 -8.83 -2.56 -3.29
N GLU A 142 -9.01 -1.48 -2.54
CA GLU A 142 -8.50 -0.16 -2.90
C GLU A 142 -7.74 0.47 -1.73
N MET A 143 -6.74 1.28 -2.07
CA MET A 143 -6.03 2.14 -1.14
C MET A 143 -5.98 3.57 -1.67
N VAL A 144 -6.25 4.55 -0.83
CA VAL A 144 -6.24 5.97 -1.17
C VAL A 144 -5.20 6.69 -0.33
N ILE A 145 -4.34 7.48 -0.96
CA ILE A 145 -3.31 8.28 -0.28
C ILE A 145 -3.51 9.75 -0.63
N LEU A 146 -3.68 10.57 0.41
CA LEU A 146 -3.82 12.02 0.34
C LEU A 146 -2.86 12.69 1.32
N GLY A 147 -2.32 13.86 0.94
CA GLY A 147 -1.57 14.75 1.83
C GLY A 147 -0.26 14.19 2.38
N THR A 148 0.30 13.16 1.76
CA THR A 148 1.65 12.66 2.03
C THR A 148 2.29 12.18 0.74
N GLN A 149 3.53 12.59 0.50
CA GLN A 149 4.29 12.14 -0.66
C GLN A 149 5.38 11.15 -0.23
N TYR A 150 5.33 10.63 1.01
CA TYR A 150 6.26 9.61 1.46
C TYR A 150 5.94 8.27 0.77
N ALA A 151 6.80 7.86 -0.18
CA ALA A 151 6.58 6.68 -1.02
C ALA A 151 6.45 5.37 -0.22
N GLY A 152 7.02 5.32 0.98
CA GLY A 152 6.92 4.18 1.88
C GLY A 152 5.50 3.84 2.32
N GLU A 153 4.54 4.77 2.20
CA GLU A 153 3.12 4.47 2.48
C GLU A 153 2.56 3.44 1.49
N MET A 154 2.84 3.57 0.19
CA MET A 154 2.39 2.57 -0.82
C MET A 154 2.96 1.19 -0.51
N LYS A 155 4.27 1.11 -0.27
CA LYS A 155 4.96 -0.16 0.08
C LYS A 155 4.35 -0.79 1.34
N LYS A 156 4.18 0.00 2.41
CA LYS A 156 3.68 -0.53 3.69
C LYS A 156 2.17 -0.77 3.69
N GLY A 157 1.41 -0.09 2.82
CA GLY A 157 0.02 -0.40 2.52
C GLY A 157 -0.14 -1.78 1.92
N LEU A 158 0.54 -2.05 0.79
CA LEU A 158 0.54 -3.38 0.15
C LEU A 158 1.10 -4.46 1.06
N PHE A 159 2.13 -4.17 1.85
CA PHE A 159 2.62 -5.10 2.86
C PHE A 159 1.55 -5.46 3.91
N GLY A 160 0.73 -4.49 4.33
CA GLY A 160 -0.42 -4.73 5.20
C GLY A 160 -1.48 -5.61 4.52
N VAL A 161 -1.76 -5.38 3.23
CA VAL A 161 -2.66 -6.23 2.44
C VAL A 161 -2.14 -7.67 2.38
N MET A 162 -0.85 -7.88 2.15
CA MET A 162 -0.25 -9.22 2.16
C MET A 162 -0.35 -9.90 3.53
N HIS A 163 -0.17 -9.16 4.62
CA HIS A 163 -0.36 -9.68 5.98
C HIS A 163 -1.80 -10.09 6.29
N TYR A 164 -2.78 -9.57 5.55
CA TYR A 164 -4.18 -9.99 5.66
C TYR A 164 -4.50 -11.17 4.73
N LEU A 165 -4.08 -11.10 3.47
CA LEU A 165 -4.45 -12.10 2.45
C LEU A 165 -3.69 -13.42 2.59
N MET A 166 -2.40 -13.40 2.92
CA MET A 166 -1.59 -14.62 2.95
C MET A 166 -2.02 -15.60 4.05
N PRO A 167 -2.30 -15.16 5.30
CA PRO A 167 -2.79 -16.08 6.33
C PRO A 167 -4.11 -16.75 5.97
N LYS A 168 -5.00 -16.08 5.23
CA LYS A 168 -6.24 -16.69 4.69
C LYS A 168 -5.98 -17.84 3.72
N ARG A 169 -4.80 -17.87 3.11
CA ARG A 169 -4.32 -18.94 2.23
C ARG A 169 -3.42 -19.94 2.98
N ASN A 170 -3.41 -19.92 4.31
CA ASN A 170 -2.50 -20.70 5.17
C ASN A 170 -1.01 -20.44 4.89
N ILE A 171 -0.66 -19.22 4.46
CA ILE A 171 0.72 -18.80 4.19
C ILE A 171 1.15 -17.79 5.25
N LEU A 172 2.27 -18.10 5.92
CA LEU A 172 2.85 -17.23 6.93
C LEU A 172 3.49 -16.00 6.28
N SER A 173 2.90 -14.82 6.49
CA SER A 173 3.47 -13.54 6.05
C SER A 173 4.39 -12.96 7.11
N LEU A 174 5.63 -12.62 6.73
CA LEU A 174 6.69 -12.19 7.65
C LEU A 174 7.24 -10.81 7.29
N HIS A 175 7.56 -10.02 8.31
CA HIS A 175 8.39 -8.83 8.18
C HIS A 175 9.85 -9.17 8.49
N SER A 176 10.51 -9.78 7.51
CA SER A 176 11.90 -10.23 7.61
C SER A 176 12.63 -10.00 6.28
N SER A 177 13.96 -9.98 6.34
CA SER A 177 14.79 -10.32 5.17
C SER A 177 15.11 -11.81 5.18
N ASN A 178 15.57 -12.31 4.05
CA ASN A 178 16.07 -13.68 3.91
C ASN A 178 17.23 -13.71 2.92
N ASN A 179 18.10 -14.71 3.08
CA ASN A 179 19.11 -15.08 2.10
C ASN A 179 19.28 -16.61 2.10
N MET A 180 19.98 -17.13 1.09
CA MET A 180 20.21 -18.55 0.89
C MET A 180 21.71 -18.83 0.73
N GLY A 181 22.21 -19.82 1.47
CA GLY A 181 23.56 -20.33 1.37
C GLY A 181 23.80 -21.07 0.05
N LYS A 182 25.06 -21.41 -0.22
CA LYS A 182 25.44 -22.15 -1.43
C LYS A 182 24.82 -23.55 -1.49
N ASP A 183 24.55 -24.13 -0.33
CA ASP A 183 24.02 -25.49 -0.18
C ASP A 183 22.48 -25.50 -0.06
N GLY A 184 21.82 -24.35 -0.25
CA GLY A 184 20.36 -24.22 -0.24
C GLY A 184 19.73 -23.96 1.13
N ASP A 185 20.55 -23.80 2.17
CA ASP A 185 20.15 -23.40 3.52
C ASP A 185 19.61 -21.96 3.55
N VAL A 186 18.40 -21.78 4.10
CA VAL A 186 17.72 -20.48 4.14
C VAL A 186 17.74 -19.91 5.56
N ALA A 187 18.16 -18.65 5.68
CA ALA A 187 18.10 -17.90 6.93
C ALA A 187 17.06 -16.77 6.84
N LEU A 188 16.30 -16.58 7.93
CA LEU A 188 15.32 -15.51 8.08
C LEU A 188 15.77 -14.54 9.17
N PHE A 189 15.77 -13.24 8.86
CA PHE A 189 16.23 -12.18 9.78
C PHE A 189 15.07 -11.25 10.14
N PHE A 190 14.67 -11.29 11.41
CA PHE A 190 13.58 -10.47 11.92
C PHE A 190 14.09 -9.16 12.53
N GLY A 191 13.41 -8.06 12.21
CA GLY A 191 13.75 -6.78 12.81
C GLY A 191 12.86 -5.63 12.37
N LEU A 192 12.95 -4.53 13.10
CA LEU A 192 12.41 -3.24 12.64
C LEU A 192 13.40 -2.59 11.68
N SER A 193 12.89 -1.71 10.82
CA SER A 193 13.71 -0.93 9.88
C SER A 193 14.83 -0.20 10.65
N GLY A 194 16.08 -0.40 10.22
CA GLY A 194 17.27 0.22 10.82
C GLY A 194 17.93 -0.57 11.95
N ARG A 195 17.49 -1.80 12.23
CA ARG A 195 18.21 -2.75 13.11
C ARG A 195 18.74 -3.92 12.28
N ALA A 196 18.15 -5.11 12.39
CA ALA A 196 18.67 -6.34 11.78
C ALA A 196 18.48 -6.48 10.25
N ILE A 197 17.46 -5.84 9.65
CA ILE A 197 17.11 -6.06 8.22
C ILE A 197 18.15 -5.48 7.23
N ARG A 198 19.09 -4.63 7.68
CA ARG A 198 20.14 -4.05 6.82
C ARG A 198 21.44 -4.85 6.77
N GLU A 199 21.64 -5.80 7.69
CA GLU A 199 22.93 -6.49 7.89
C GLU A 199 22.96 -7.91 7.31
N ALA A 200 21.95 -8.30 6.51
CA ALA A 200 21.78 -9.61 5.91
C ALA A 200 21.81 -9.59 4.38
#